data_AF-A0A8J5KKB6-F1
#
_entry.id   AF-A0A8J5KKB6-F1
#
_cell.length_a   1.000
_cell.length_b   1.000
_cell.length_c   1.000
_cell.angle_alpha   90.00
_cell.angle_beta   90.00
_cell.angle_gamma   90.00
#
_symmetry.space_group_name_H-M   'P 1'
#
loop_
_entity.id
_entity.type
_entity.pdbx_description
1 polymer ?
#
loop_
_entity_poly.entity_id
_entity_poly.type
_entity_poly.pdbx_seq_one_letter_code
_entity_poly.pdbx_strand_id
1 'polypeptide(L)'
;MTHPSFPTAGTPNRTRREGGPRGSALHSQASSVTEVASDEIDLDIDEPQGFTSLTEAHRNAIRAIRKIKYFVARRKFQQARKPYDVRDVIEQYSQGHLNMMVRIKELQRRLDQTLGKPGSYLSGIDKSGNVKPMTIGARLYRVEQQLVLLDKKLDQMLFVCNALAQKTQLPEIRNSDDHV
;
A
#
# COMPACT_ATOMS: atom_id res chain seq x y z
N MET A 1 -9.86 40.55 32.66
CA MET A 1 -10.57 39.26 32.54
C MET A 1 -10.71 38.95 31.05
N THR A 2 -9.86 38.07 30.53
CA THR A 2 -9.72 37.77 29.10
C THR A 2 -10.35 36.42 28.80
N HIS A 3 -11.37 36.39 27.94
CA HIS A 3 -11.95 35.15 27.42
C HIS A 3 -11.02 34.52 26.36
N PRO A 4 -10.82 33.19 26.35
CA PRO A 4 -10.17 32.52 25.22
C PRO A 4 -11.19 32.20 24.13
N SER A 5 -10.89 32.62 22.90
CA SER A 5 -11.60 32.26 21.68
C SER A 5 -11.14 30.89 21.16
N PHE A 6 -12.08 29.99 20.87
CA PHE A 6 -11.79 28.68 20.26
C PHE A 6 -11.76 28.76 18.73
N PRO A 7 -10.90 27.99 18.04
CA PRO A 7 -10.75 28.04 16.59
C PRO A 7 -11.84 27.21 15.88
N THR A 8 -12.37 27.74 14.77
CA THR A 8 -13.27 27.06 13.83
C THR A 8 -12.50 26.02 12.99
N ALA A 9 -12.86 24.75 13.13
CA ALA A 9 -12.28 23.64 12.36
C ALA A 9 -12.88 23.54 10.94
N GLY A 10 -12.00 23.45 9.94
CA GLY A 10 -12.33 23.34 8.52
C GLY A 10 -12.96 22.01 8.10
N THR A 11 -13.64 22.05 6.96
CA THR A 11 -14.35 20.94 6.32
C THR A 11 -13.39 19.92 5.69
N PRO A 12 -13.64 18.59 5.78
CA PRO A 12 -12.81 17.62 5.09
C PRO A 12 -13.28 17.33 3.67
N ASN A 13 -12.26 17.21 2.82
CA ASN A 13 -12.20 17.05 1.38
C ASN A 13 -12.94 15.80 0.83
N ARG A 14 -13.58 15.91 -0.34
CA ARG A 14 -14.32 14.83 -1.01
C ARG A 14 -13.56 14.35 -2.26
N THR A 15 -12.91 13.20 -2.17
CA THR A 15 -12.25 12.53 -3.31
C THR A 15 -13.26 12.09 -4.38
N ARG A 16 -13.14 12.67 -5.58
CA ARG A 16 -13.86 12.29 -6.82
C ARG A 16 -13.04 11.22 -7.56
N ARG A 17 -13.63 10.06 -7.81
CA ARG A 17 -13.06 8.97 -8.62
C ARG A 17 -13.77 9.00 -9.98
N GLU A 18 -13.06 9.37 -11.04
CA GLU A 18 -13.49 9.23 -12.43
C GLU A 18 -12.87 7.95 -13.01
N GLY A 19 -13.70 7.09 -13.60
CA GLY A 19 -13.26 5.91 -14.34
C GLY A 19 -13.92 5.92 -15.71
N GLY A 20 -13.10 5.98 -16.77
CA GLY A 20 -13.53 5.78 -18.14
C GLY A 20 -12.78 4.58 -18.74
N PRO A 21 -13.43 3.68 -19.51
CA PRO A 21 -12.75 2.54 -20.11
C PRO A 21 -12.10 2.94 -21.44
N ARG A 22 -10.83 2.56 -21.59
CA ARG A 22 -10.07 2.64 -22.85
C ARG A 22 -10.35 1.41 -23.70
N GLY A 23 -10.58 1.64 -25.00
CA GLY A 23 -10.78 0.61 -26.01
C GLY A 23 -9.55 -0.27 -26.24
N SER A 24 -9.80 -1.45 -26.81
CA SER A 24 -8.78 -2.34 -27.33
C SER A 24 -9.07 -2.64 -28.79
N ALA A 25 -8.00 -2.68 -29.58
CA ALA A 25 -8.00 -2.69 -31.03
C ALA A 25 -7.25 -3.93 -31.54
N LEU A 26 -7.68 -4.37 -32.73
CA LEU A 26 -6.95 -5.08 -33.80
C LEU A 26 -6.81 -6.62 -33.83
N HIS A 27 -7.20 -7.12 -35.02
CA HIS A 27 -6.59 -8.13 -35.92
C HIS A 27 -6.74 -9.62 -35.57
N SER A 28 -6.85 -10.59 -36.49
CA SER A 28 -7.24 -10.76 -37.91
C SER A 28 -6.75 -12.19 -38.24
N GLN A 29 -7.52 -13.03 -38.95
CA GLN A 29 -7.04 -13.89 -40.07
C GLN A 29 -8.09 -14.88 -40.64
N ALA A 30 -8.35 -14.70 -41.95
CA ALA A 30 -8.45 -15.66 -43.08
C ALA A 30 -9.44 -16.86 -43.13
N SER A 31 -10.50 -16.67 -43.96
CA SER A 31 -10.96 -17.41 -45.17
C SER A 31 -11.26 -18.93 -45.18
N SER A 32 -12.50 -19.31 -45.57
CA SER A 32 -12.78 -20.10 -46.80
C SER A 32 -14.28 -20.17 -47.14
N VAL A 33 -14.56 -20.27 -48.44
CA VAL A 33 -15.79 -19.96 -49.23
C VAL A 33 -16.93 -20.98 -49.12
N THR A 34 -18.19 -20.52 -49.18
CA THR A 34 -19.27 -21.06 -50.05
C THR A 34 -20.48 -20.13 -50.06
N GLU A 35 -20.88 -19.68 -51.26
CA GLU A 35 -22.02 -18.79 -51.52
C GLU A 35 -23.36 -19.52 -51.35
N VAL A 36 -24.34 -18.85 -50.75
CA VAL A 36 -25.76 -19.17 -50.97
C VAL A 36 -26.62 -17.93 -50.81
N ALA A 37 -27.27 -17.57 -51.92
CA ALA A 37 -28.53 -16.85 -52.12
C ALA A 37 -28.90 -15.69 -51.18
N SER A 38 -28.92 -14.50 -51.79
CA SER A 38 -29.46 -13.24 -51.30
C SER A 38 -30.88 -13.34 -50.75
N ASP A 39 -31.05 -12.96 -49.48
CA ASP A 39 -32.26 -12.28 -49.02
C ASP A 39 -31.85 -10.81 -48.79
N GLU A 40 -32.49 -9.89 -49.51
CA GLU A 40 -32.34 -8.46 -49.27
C GLU A 40 -32.93 -8.12 -47.91
N ILE A 41 -32.09 -8.16 -46.88
CA ILE A 41 -32.38 -7.51 -45.61
C ILE A 41 -32.07 -6.04 -45.85
N ASP A 42 -33.12 -5.24 -46.02
CA ASP A 42 -33.06 -3.79 -45.94
C ASP A 42 -32.53 -3.39 -44.56
N LEU A 43 -31.21 -3.35 -44.46
CA LEU A 43 -30.50 -2.80 -43.32
C LEU A 43 -30.60 -1.29 -43.47
N ASP A 44 -31.66 -0.72 -42.90
CA ASP A 44 -31.68 0.69 -42.52
C ASP A 44 -30.42 0.95 -41.67
N ILE A 45 -29.36 1.44 -42.33
CA ILE A 45 -28.17 1.99 -41.72
C ILE A 45 -28.59 3.33 -41.12
N ASP A 46 -29.23 3.26 -39.96
CA ASP A 46 -29.46 4.43 -39.12
C ASP A 46 -28.14 4.70 -38.39
N GLU A 47 -27.40 5.65 -38.95
CA GLU A 47 -26.50 6.65 -38.36
C GLU A 47 -25.94 6.37 -36.94
N PRO A 48 -24.64 6.59 -36.65
CA PRO A 48 -24.09 6.38 -35.32
C PRO A 48 -24.71 7.41 -34.35
N GLN A 49 -25.82 7.03 -33.72
CA GLN A 49 -26.54 7.87 -32.76
C GLN A 49 -25.59 8.18 -31.61
N GLY A 50 -25.16 9.44 -31.55
CA GLY A 50 -24.34 9.97 -30.49
C GLY A 50 -24.92 9.56 -29.14
N PHE A 51 -24.03 9.19 -28.22
CA PHE A 51 -24.33 8.77 -26.85
C PHE A 51 -24.88 9.94 -26.01
N THR A 52 -26.05 10.49 -26.39
CA THR A 52 -26.69 11.65 -25.76
C THR A 52 -28.15 11.38 -25.41
N SER A 53 -28.74 10.27 -25.83
CA SER A 53 -30.12 9.91 -25.52
C SER A 53 -30.19 8.89 -24.36
N LEU A 54 -30.59 9.37 -23.17
CA LEU A 54 -30.93 8.46 -22.06
C LEU A 54 -32.23 7.73 -22.41
N THR A 55 -32.22 6.39 -22.46
CA THR A 55 -33.45 5.61 -22.62
C THR A 55 -34.47 5.91 -21.51
N GLU A 56 -35.74 5.60 -21.74
CA GLU A 56 -36.78 5.81 -20.73
C GLU A 56 -36.49 5.06 -19.43
N ALA A 57 -35.95 3.85 -19.52
CA ALA A 57 -35.48 3.07 -18.38
C ALA A 57 -34.39 3.82 -17.59
N HIS A 58 -33.39 4.42 -18.26
CA HIS A 58 -32.37 5.22 -17.60
C HIS A 58 -32.96 6.45 -16.89
N ARG A 59 -33.90 7.15 -17.54
CA ARG A 59 -34.59 8.31 -16.93
C ARG A 59 -35.38 7.91 -15.69
N ASN A 60 -36.07 6.77 -15.73
CA ASN A 60 -36.82 6.21 -14.60
C ASN A 60 -35.88 5.76 -13.47
N ALA A 61 -34.78 5.09 -13.78
CA ALA A 61 -33.76 4.71 -12.80
C ALA A 61 -33.14 5.93 -12.11
N ILE A 62 -32.80 6.98 -12.87
CA ILE A 62 -32.28 8.24 -12.31
C ILE A 62 -33.30 8.87 -11.36
N ARG A 63 -34.59 8.92 -11.73
CA ARG A 63 -35.66 9.43 -10.84
C ARG A 63 -35.78 8.59 -9.57
N ALA A 64 -35.73 7.27 -9.67
CA ALA A 64 -35.79 6.36 -8.53
C ALA A 64 -34.61 6.58 -7.57
N ILE A 65 -33.37 6.63 -8.10
CA ILE A 65 -32.16 6.91 -7.31
C ILE A 65 -32.27 8.28 -6.63
N ARG A 66 -32.72 9.31 -7.34
CA ARG A 66 -32.93 10.66 -6.77
C ARG A 66 -33.96 10.64 -5.64
N LYS A 67 -35.10 9.95 -5.81
CA LYS A 67 -36.10 9.78 -4.76
C LYS A 67 -35.51 9.08 -3.53
N ILE A 68 -34.76 8.00 -3.71
CA ILE A 68 -34.09 7.28 -2.60
C ILE A 68 -33.11 8.21 -1.88
N LYS A 69 -32.23 8.91 -2.62
CA LYS A 69 -31.27 9.87 -2.04
C LYS A 69 -31.99 11.01 -1.29
N TYR A 70 -33.10 11.51 -1.83
CA TYR A 70 -33.95 12.51 -1.18
C TYR A 70 -34.53 11.98 0.13
N PHE A 71 -35.09 10.76 0.16
CA PHE A 71 -35.64 10.18 1.39
C PHE A 71 -34.56 9.92 2.44
N VAL A 72 -33.38 9.46 2.03
CA VAL A 72 -32.22 9.32 2.94
C VAL A 72 -31.80 10.68 3.50
N ALA A 73 -31.69 11.71 2.66
CA ALA A 73 -31.35 13.06 3.09
C ALA A 73 -32.43 13.65 4.02
N ARG A 74 -33.72 13.46 3.71
CA ARG A 74 -34.84 13.88 4.54
C ARG A 74 -34.80 13.23 5.91
N ARG A 75 -34.56 11.91 5.98
CA ARG A 75 -34.42 11.18 7.25
C ARG A 75 -33.23 11.69 8.07
N LYS A 76 -32.06 11.87 7.44
CA LYS A 76 -30.86 12.42 8.10
C LYS A 76 -31.09 13.84 8.62
N PHE A 77 -31.76 14.68 7.84
CA PHE A 77 -32.11 16.05 8.24
C PHE A 77 -33.09 16.07 9.42
N GLN A 78 -34.11 15.22 9.39
CA GLN A 78 -35.05 15.07 10.50
C GLN A 78 -34.37 14.55 11.78
N GLN A 79 -33.42 13.60 11.65
CA GLN A 79 -32.63 13.11 12.77
C GLN A 79 -31.72 14.20 13.34
N ALA A 80 -31.02 14.96 12.50
CA ALA A 80 -30.13 16.04 12.92
C ALA A 80 -30.85 17.20 13.63
N ARG A 81 -32.16 17.36 13.44
CA ARG A 81 -32.97 18.36 14.15
C ARG A 81 -33.36 17.91 15.56
N LYS A 82 -33.30 16.62 15.88
CA LYS A 82 -33.57 16.12 17.23
C LYS A 82 -32.34 16.41 18.10
N PRO A 83 -32.52 16.82 19.37
CA PRO A 83 -31.39 16.91 20.29
C PRO A 83 -30.73 15.53 20.43
N TYR A 84 -29.41 15.51 20.56
CA TYR A 84 -28.65 14.27 20.74
C TYR A 84 -29.08 13.55 22.02
N ASP A 85 -29.40 12.26 21.89
CA ASP A 85 -29.63 11.35 23.01
C ASP A 85 -28.27 10.85 23.54
N VAL A 86 -28.17 10.53 24.83
CA VAL A 86 -27.01 9.83 25.41
C VAL A 86 -26.68 8.56 24.61
N ARG A 87 -27.71 7.91 24.05
CA ARG A 87 -27.53 6.79 23.12
C ARG A 87 -26.71 7.16 21.88
N ASP A 88 -26.92 8.33 21.28
CA ASP A 88 -26.18 8.78 20.09
C ASP A 88 -24.69 8.98 20.41
N VAL A 89 -24.39 9.50 21.60
CA VAL A 89 -23.02 9.70 22.09
C VAL A 89 -22.31 8.37 22.28
N ILE A 90 -22.98 7.40 22.90
CA ILE A 90 -22.43 6.06 23.10
C ILE A 90 -22.24 5.35 21.77
N GLU A 91 -23.20 5.43 20.86
CA GLU A 91 -23.13 4.79 19.55
C GLU A 91 -21.98 5.39 18.71
N GLN A 92 -21.86 6.71 18.67
CA GLN A 92 -20.76 7.40 17.98
C GLN A 92 -19.40 7.01 18.56
N TYR A 93 -19.26 6.98 19.89
CA TYR A 93 -18.02 6.57 20.53
C TYR A 93 -17.69 5.11 20.22
N SER A 94 -18.66 4.20 20.31
CA SER A 94 -18.45 2.77 20.04
C SER A 94 -18.02 2.52 18.59
N GLN A 95 -18.63 3.21 17.62
CA GLN A 95 -18.27 3.13 16.21
C GLN A 95 -16.89 3.73 15.92
N GLY A 96 -16.56 4.86 16.55
CA GLY A 96 -15.25 5.50 16.45
C GLY A 96 -14.14 4.61 17.01
N HIS A 97 -14.37 4.03 18.18
CA HIS A 97 -13.45 3.11 18.83
C HIS A 97 -13.22 1.84 17.98
N LEU A 98 -14.29 1.23 17.45
CA LEU A 98 -14.16 0.08 16.57
C LEU A 98 -13.38 0.40 15.29
N ASN A 99 -13.67 1.54 14.65
CA ASN A 99 -12.96 1.97 13.44
C ASN A 99 -11.46 2.18 13.71
N MET A 100 -11.13 2.82 14.84
CA MET A 100 -9.74 2.97 15.27
C MET A 100 -9.07 1.61 15.50
N MET A 101 -9.74 0.70 16.19
CA MET A 101 -9.21 -0.63 16.48
C MET A 101 -8.95 -1.46 15.21
N VAL A 102 -9.86 -1.42 14.23
CA VAL A 102 -9.67 -2.08 12.92
C VAL A 102 -8.46 -1.50 12.19
N ARG A 103 -8.30 -0.18 12.19
CA ARG A 103 -7.15 0.48 11.58
C ARG A 103 -5.83 0.11 12.27
N ILE A 104 -5.81 0.04 13.60
CA ILE A 104 -4.64 -0.41 14.38
C ILE A 104 -4.30 -1.86 14.02
N LYS A 105 -5.29 -2.76 13.97
CA LYS A 105 -5.08 -4.17 13.60
C LYS A 105 -4.53 -4.32 12.17
N GLU A 106 -5.02 -3.54 11.22
CA GLU A 106 -4.50 -3.58 9.84
C GLU A 106 -3.06 -3.04 9.77
N LEU A 107 -2.73 -1.99 10.52
CA LEU A 107 -1.34 -1.51 10.63
C LEU A 107 -0.43 -2.56 11.25
N GLN A 108 -0.85 -3.19 12.35
CA GLN A 108 -0.13 -4.30 12.98
C GLN A 108 0.06 -5.46 12.00
N ARG A 109 -0.98 -5.86 11.27
CA ARG A 109 -0.90 -6.92 10.26
C ARG A 109 0.13 -6.61 9.16
N ARG A 110 0.13 -5.38 8.64
CA ARG A 110 1.11 -4.94 7.64
C ARG A 110 2.52 -4.93 8.21
N LEU A 111 2.70 -4.43 9.43
CA LEU A 111 3.99 -4.41 10.11
C LEU A 111 4.53 -5.83 10.31
N ASP A 112 3.70 -6.73 10.82
CA ASP A 112 4.05 -8.14 11.01
C ASP A 112 4.43 -8.83 9.70
N GLN A 113 3.76 -8.48 8.60
CA GLN A 113 4.07 -9.02 7.27
C GLN A 113 5.37 -8.47 6.70
N THR A 114 5.63 -7.16 6.86
CA THR A 114 6.79 -6.48 6.26
C THR A 114 8.06 -6.66 7.08
N LEU A 115 7.99 -6.43 8.39
CA LEU A 115 9.14 -6.54 9.28
C LEU A 115 9.32 -7.98 9.76
N GLY A 116 8.23 -8.72 9.96
CA GLY A 116 8.26 -10.02 10.62
C GLY A 116 8.12 -9.86 12.13
N LYS A 117 7.51 -10.86 12.78
CA LYS A 117 7.38 -10.87 14.24
C LYS A 117 8.76 -10.94 14.91
N PRO A 118 8.97 -10.26 16.05
CA PRO A 118 10.19 -10.38 16.83
C PRO A 118 10.46 -11.86 17.14
N GLY A 119 11.68 -12.32 16.88
CA GLY A 119 12.09 -13.73 17.01
C GLY A 119 11.82 -14.62 15.78
N SER A 120 11.02 -14.16 14.79
CA SER A 120 10.83 -14.92 13.53
C SER A 120 11.99 -14.75 12.54
N TYR A 121 12.99 -13.91 12.85
CA TYR A 121 14.12 -13.60 11.96
C TYR A 121 15.12 -14.75 11.81
N LEU A 122 15.10 -15.70 12.74
CA LEU A 122 16.08 -16.78 12.84
C LEU A 122 15.77 -17.97 11.93
N SER A 123 14.53 -18.13 11.48
CA SER A 123 14.10 -19.34 10.77
C SER A 123 13.30 -18.99 9.53
N GLY A 124 13.89 -19.28 8.37
CA GLY A 124 13.27 -19.13 7.04
C GLY A 124 12.30 -20.27 6.70
N ILE A 125 12.14 -21.24 7.58
CA ILE A 125 11.25 -22.39 7.41
C ILE A 125 10.32 -22.42 8.63
N ASP A 126 9.02 -22.53 8.41
CA ASP A 126 8.07 -22.72 9.50
C ASP A 126 8.13 -24.16 10.06
N LYS A 127 7.46 -24.42 11.19
CA LYS A 127 7.38 -25.78 11.76
C LYS A 127 6.66 -26.78 10.84
N SER A 128 6.08 -26.32 9.74
CA SER A 128 5.29 -27.06 8.78
C SER A 128 6.03 -27.25 7.43
N GLY A 129 7.31 -26.87 7.35
CA GLY A 129 8.15 -27.04 6.16
C GLY A 129 7.97 -25.98 5.07
N ASN A 130 7.12 -24.98 5.25
CA ASN A 130 6.96 -23.89 4.28
C ASN A 130 8.05 -22.83 4.45
N VAL A 131 8.59 -22.37 3.33
CA VAL A 131 9.51 -21.24 3.28
C VAL A 131 8.74 -19.99 3.70
N LYS A 132 9.08 -19.43 4.86
CA LYS A 132 8.47 -18.17 5.31
C LYS A 132 8.88 -17.06 4.35
N PRO A 133 7.94 -16.17 3.96
CA PRO A 133 8.29 -14.97 3.20
C PRO A 133 9.41 -14.22 3.91
N MET A 134 10.52 -13.98 3.20
CA MET A 134 11.69 -13.32 3.77
C MET A 134 11.37 -11.85 4.05
N THR A 135 11.13 -11.54 5.32
CA THR A 135 10.77 -10.19 5.78
C THR A 135 11.98 -9.25 5.79
N ILE A 136 11.72 -7.93 5.81
CA ILE A 136 12.79 -6.92 5.90
C ILE A 136 13.59 -7.10 7.19
N GLY A 137 12.92 -7.40 8.31
CA GLY A 137 13.59 -7.67 9.59
C GLY A 137 14.52 -8.88 9.54
N ALA A 138 14.11 -9.97 8.86
CA ALA A 138 14.97 -11.14 8.69
C ALA A 138 16.20 -10.85 7.83
N ARG A 139 16.06 -10.03 6.79
CA ARG A 139 17.18 -9.57 5.95
C ARG A 139 18.15 -8.70 6.74
N LEU A 140 17.62 -7.72 7.47
CA LEU A 140 18.42 -6.81 8.29
C LEU A 140 19.22 -7.57 9.36
N TYR A 141 18.57 -8.52 10.04
CA TYR A 141 19.24 -9.37 11.02
C TYR A 141 20.41 -10.17 10.42
N ARG A 142 20.25 -10.72 9.20
CA ARG A 142 21.36 -11.41 8.52
C ARG A 142 22.52 -10.48 8.18
N VAL A 143 22.21 -9.26 7.75
CA VAL A 143 23.23 -8.23 7.47
C VAL A 143 23.98 -7.86 8.75
N GLU A 144 23.26 -7.66 9.86
CA GLU A 144 23.87 -7.40 11.17
C GLU A 144 24.82 -8.53 11.58
N GLN A 145 24.41 -9.80 11.43
CA GLN A 145 25.27 -10.95 11.74
C GLN A 145 26.51 -11.03 10.84
N GLN A 146 26.38 -10.69 9.55
CA GLN A 146 27.52 -10.62 8.65
C GLN A 146 28.48 -9.49 9.03
N LEU A 147 27.96 -8.35 9.46
CA LEU A 147 28.75 -7.21 9.94
C LEU A 147 29.57 -7.61 11.17
N VAL A 148 28.95 -8.25 12.17
CA VAL A 148 29.64 -8.75 13.37
C VAL A 148 30.75 -9.75 13.02
N LEU A 149 30.55 -10.59 12.01
CA LEU A 149 31.60 -11.51 11.55
C LEU A 149 32.73 -10.79 10.82
N LEU A 150 32.41 -9.75 10.05
CA LEU A 150 33.39 -8.92 9.37
C LEU A 150 34.28 -8.19 10.38
N ASP A 151 33.68 -7.63 11.42
CA ASP A 151 34.37 -6.95 12.52
C ASP A 151 35.43 -7.87 13.16
N LYS A 152 35.04 -9.09 13.52
CA LYS A 152 35.98 -10.10 14.05
C LYS A 152 37.11 -10.46 13.08
N LYS A 153 36.83 -10.51 11.78
CA LYS A 153 37.86 -10.78 10.76
C LYS A 153 38.83 -9.60 10.64
N LEU A 154 38.35 -8.37 10.75
CA LEU A 154 39.21 -7.17 10.76
C LEU A 154 40.11 -7.16 11.98
N ASP A 155 39.60 -7.49 13.17
CA ASP A 155 40.42 -7.62 14.38
C ASP A 155 41.51 -8.69 14.22
N GLN A 156 41.19 -9.83 13.62
CA GLN A 156 42.16 -10.88 13.32
C GLN A 156 43.24 -10.40 12.33
N MET A 157 42.84 -9.67 11.29
CA MET A 157 43.81 -9.09 10.36
C MET A 157 44.70 -8.04 11.04
N LEU A 158 44.13 -7.18 11.88
CA LEU A 158 44.89 -6.19 12.64
C LEU A 158 45.90 -6.88 13.56
N PHE A 159 45.50 -7.97 14.24
CA PHE A 159 46.38 -8.78 15.07
C PHE A 159 47.54 -9.37 14.25
N VAL A 160 47.26 -9.97 13.10
CA VAL A 160 48.29 -10.55 12.23
C VAL A 160 49.23 -9.47 11.68
N CYS A 161 48.69 -8.33 11.23
CA CYS A 161 49.49 -7.20 10.75
C CYS A 161 50.43 -6.67 11.84
N ASN A 162 49.96 -6.51 13.07
CA ASN A 162 50.78 -6.08 14.20
C ASN A 162 51.87 -7.11 14.53
N ALA A 163 51.55 -8.41 14.50
CA ALA A 163 52.52 -9.47 14.73
C ALA A 163 53.61 -9.51 13.64
N LEU A 164 53.24 -9.27 12.38
CA LEU A 164 54.19 -9.15 11.27
C LEU A 164 55.03 -7.88 11.39
N ALA A 165 54.43 -6.73 11.74
CA ALA A 165 55.15 -5.48 11.94
C ALA A 165 56.22 -5.60 13.05
N GLN A 166 55.90 -6.29 14.15
CA GLN A 166 56.88 -6.57 15.22
C GLN A 166 58.01 -7.48 14.76
N LYS A 167 57.72 -8.50 13.93
CA LYS A 167 58.76 -9.36 13.31
C LYS A 167 59.60 -8.65 12.25
N THR A 168 59.10 -7.57 11.65
CA THR A 168 59.79 -6.81 10.60
C THR A 168 60.50 -5.58 11.17
N GLN A 169 60.66 -5.44 12.49
CA GLN A 169 61.66 -4.53 13.06
C GLN A 169 63.03 -4.92 12.50
N LEU A 170 63.46 -4.16 11.48
CA LEU A 170 64.75 -4.28 10.82
C LEU A 170 65.86 -4.19 11.89
N PRO A 171 66.96 -4.95 11.74
CA PRO A 171 68.14 -4.72 12.57
C PRO A 171 68.59 -3.27 12.32
N GLU A 172 68.73 -2.49 13.41
CA GLU A 172 69.35 -1.18 13.39
C GLU A 172 70.64 -1.26 12.57
N ILE A 173 70.72 -0.52 11.47
CA ILE A 173 72.00 -0.16 10.89
C ILE A 173 72.65 0.73 11.95
N ARG A 174 73.50 0.11 12.79
CA ARG A 174 74.49 0.82 13.60
C ARG A 174 75.27 1.71 12.64
N ASN A 175 74.96 3.01 12.64
CA ASN A 175 75.86 4.00 12.10
C ASN A 175 77.12 3.93 12.96
N SER A 176 78.15 3.28 12.39
CA SER A 176 79.51 3.32 12.90
C SER A 176 80.11 4.68 12.57
N ASP A 177 79.68 5.70 13.30
CA ASP A 177 80.42 6.95 13.47
C ASP A 177 80.92 6.97 14.92
N ASP A 178 81.97 6.19 15.19
CA ASP A 178 82.85 6.43 16.34
C ASP A 178 84.21 5.73 16.10
N HIS A 179 85.27 6.54 16.23
CA HIS A 179 86.71 6.26 16.04
C HIS A 179 87.15 6.21 14.56
N VAL A 180 87.98 7.13 14.02
CA VAL A 180 89.21 7.79 14.52
C VAL A 180 89.41 9.12 13.78
#